data_AF-A0A0E0JSW8-F1
#
_entry.id   AF-A0A0E0JSW8-F1
#
_cell.length_a   1.000
_cell.length_b   1.000
_cell.length_c   1.000
_cell.angle_alpha   90.00
_cell.angle_beta   90.00
_cell.angle_gamma   90.00
#
_symmetry.space_group_name_H-M   'P 1'
#
loop_
_entity.id
_entity.type
_entity.pdbx_description
1 polymer ?
#
loop_
_entity_poly.entity_id
_entity_poly.type
_entity_poly.pdbx_seq_one_letter_code
_entity_poly.pdbx_strand_id
1 'polypeptide(L)'
;MVRESESEMGFGLGGGRDGGGGMAINRNHVVSFLAGAALPTLLLFFIASDRVSEKLAIVSSWGSGGSSSSSTAAGHGLRCAGGDAAPPAQQEKFPGLPELLPKVAMEDRTVIITSVNEAWAAPGSLLDIYRDSFKNGEGIAHLLDHVLVVAVDPAGFRRCKAVHPHCYLLDVKSINLTSATRFMSKEYLELVWTKLSLQQRVLELGYNFLFTDCDMVLFRDPFRHITVYADMSTSSDDYSAARAPLDNPLNTGLYYMKATSRSVEMLRYWQAARPRFPGAHDQAVFGHIKHELVGKLQARIEPLDTLYFGGFCEYHDDLASAVTMHADCCVGLDTKVHDLSDIAADWKNYTSMSPEERKKGGFKWTYPTRCRNSIGWRKPSLLMRGSAGMASSKSGLSPVVVFLLGAASATALIVFVFTSNARPTWPTPETTPARRQEKKAAAVACTPRAKGTDSETHRAARTNQTGGEEDDDEFARMVRRAAMEDRTVIMTSVNEAWAAPGSLMDSFLESFRVGENISHFVQHIVVVAMDEGALRRCRAVHPHCYLLLPEVAGLDLSGAKSYMTKDYLDLVWSKLKLQQRVLELGYNLLFTAS
;
A
#
# COMPACT_ATOMS: atom_id res chain seq x y z
N MET A 1 -71.39 15.03 -2.30
CA MET A 1 -72.04 16.24 -1.76
C MET A 1 -70.94 17.25 -1.45
N VAL A 2 -70.99 18.41 -2.14
CA VAL A 2 -70.55 19.76 -1.69
C VAL A 2 -69.09 19.86 -1.20
N ARG A 3 -68.07 20.40 -1.88
CA ARG A 3 -67.88 21.55 -2.81
C ARG A 3 -68.34 22.89 -2.26
N GLU A 4 -67.39 23.81 -2.01
CA GLU A 4 -67.42 25.27 -2.25
C GLU A 4 -66.18 25.89 -1.57
N SER A 5 -65.53 26.95 -2.06
CA SER A 5 -65.66 27.81 -3.25
C SER A 5 -64.35 28.62 -3.39
N GLU A 6 -63.78 28.77 -4.60
CA GLU A 6 -63.80 29.99 -5.46
C GLU A 6 -62.68 31.00 -5.11
N SER A 7 -62.07 31.76 -6.02
CA SER A 7 -62.41 32.22 -7.38
C SER A 7 -61.09 32.54 -8.15
N GLU A 8 -61.00 32.21 -9.45
CA GLU A 8 -61.07 33.14 -10.62
C GLU A 8 -59.75 33.87 -10.95
N MET A 9 -59.30 34.13 -12.17
CA MET A 9 -59.72 34.08 -13.59
C MET A 9 -58.39 34.29 -14.39
N GLY A 10 -58.11 33.87 -15.62
CA GLY A 10 -58.88 33.34 -16.73
C GLY A 10 -58.25 33.83 -18.06
N PHE A 11 -57.94 32.89 -18.97
CA PHE A 11 -57.93 32.97 -20.46
C PHE A 11 -56.98 33.96 -21.18
N GLY A 12 -56.46 33.69 -22.39
CA GLY A 12 -56.75 32.65 -23.38
C GLY A 12 -55.87 32.79 -24.64
N LEU A 13 -55.98 31.77 -25.49
CA LEU A 13 -55.21 31.45 -26.71
C LEU A 13 -55.48 32.36 -27.93
N GLY A 14 -54.58 32.30 -28.92
CA GLY A 14 -54.98 32.38 -30.35
C GLY A 14 -53.98 33.07 -31.27
N GLY A 15 -53.54 32.39 -32.33
CA GLY A 15 -52.50 32.88 -33.26
C GLY A 15 -52.99 33.75 -34.42
N GLY A 16 -52.07 34.18 -35.29
CA GLY A 16 -52.42 34.91 -36.52
C GLY A 16 -51.30 35.74 -37.14
N ARG A 17 -50.82 35.25 -38.29
CA ARG A 17 -49.82 35.68 -39.30
C ARG A 17 -49.83 37.13 -39.84
N ASP A 18 -48.74 37.39 -40.61
CA ASP A 18 -48.41 38.48 -41.55
C ASP A 18 -47.86 39.79 -40.93
N GLY A 19 -46.77 40.43 -41.37
CA GLY A 19 -45.81 40.28 -42.47
C GLY A 19 -45.14 41.65 -42.66
N GLY A 20 -43.82 41.74 -42.88
CA GLY A 20 -43.14 43.00 -43.25
C GLY A 20 -41.74 43.16 -42.70
N GLY A 21 -40.74 43.20 -43.60
CA GLY A 21 -39.32 43.21 -43.29
C GLY A 21 -38.79 44.51 -42.66
N GLY A 22 -37.73 44.36 -41.89
CA GLY A 22 -36.92 45.44 -41.34
C GLY A 22 -35.69 44.86 -40.65
N MET A 23 -34.52 45.12 -41.23
CA MET A 23 -33.20 44.76 -40.71
C MET A 23 -33.03 45.27 -39.26
N ALA A 24 -32.98 44.36 -38.27
CA ALA A 24 -32.70 44.70 -36.87
C ALA A 24 -31.58 43.81 -36.33
N ILE A 25 -30.38 44.39 -36.25
CA ILE A 25 -29.22 43.83 -35.55
C ILE A 25 -29.54 43.87 -34.06
N ASN A 26 -29.77 42.72 -33.44
CA ASN A 26 -30.19 42.65 -32.04
C ASN A 26 -28.99 42.76 -31.08
N ARG A 27 -29.18 43.61 -30.07
CA ARG A 27 -28.19 44.19 -29.15
C ARG A 27 -27.82 43.24 -28.00
N ASN A 28 -27.63 41.94 -28.30
CA ASN A 28 -27.32 40.89 -27.31
C ASN A 28 -25.94 40.24 -27.49
N HIS A 29 -25.13 40.67 -28.46
CA HIS A 29 -23.76 40.14 -28.65
C HIS A 29 -22.65 41.04 -28.08
N VAL A 30 -22.98 42.24 -27.57
CA VAL A 30 -21.97 43.17 -27.00
C VAL A 30 -21.79 42.97 -25.49
N VAL A 31 -22.78 42.41 -24.78
CA VAL A 31 -22.64 42.07 -23.35
C VAL A 31 -21.89 40.74 -23.15
N SER A 32 -21.95 39.81 -24.11
CA SER A 32 -21.16 38.57 -24.07
C SER A 32 -19.71 38.72 -24.53
N PHE A 33 -19.31 39.87 -25.09
CA PHE A 33 -17.93 40.12 -25.48
C PHE A 33 -17.13 40.89 -24.41
N LEU A 34 -17.79 41.62 -23.51
CA LEU A 34 -17.13 42.31 -22.39
C LEU A 34 -17.02 41.47 -21.10
N ALA A 35 -17.69 40.32 -21.02
CA ALA A 35 -17.52 39.34 -19.93
C ALA A 35 -16.44 38.27 -20.22
N GLY A 36 -15.91 38.23 -21.44
CA GLY A 36 -14.87 37.26 -21.86
C GLY A 36 -13.42 37.74 -21.70
N ALA A 37 -13.20 38.99 -21.28
CA ALA A 37 -11.87 39.61 -21.18
C ALA A 37 -11.49 40.07 -19.75
N ALA A 38 -12.21 39.61 -18.72
CA ALA A 38 -11.95 39.92 -17.31
C ALA A 38 -11.63 38.69 -16.44
N LEU A 39 -11.35 37.54 -17.05
CA LEU A 39 -11.01 36.27 -16.39
C LEU A 39 -9.62 35.70 -16.76
N PRO A 40 -8.65 36.52 -17.21
CA PRO A 40 -7.22 36.23 -16.97
C PRO A 40 -6.53 37.18 -15.99
N THR A 41 -7.17 38.30 -15.59
CA THR A 41 -6.54 39.34 -14.76
C THR A 41 -6.65 39.09 -13.25
N LEU A 42 -7.45 38.11 -12.82
CA LEU A 42 -7.53 37.64 -11.42
C LEU A 42 -6.63 36.42 -11.12
N LEU A 43 -5.98 35.86 -12.14
CA LEU A 43 -5.00 34.76 -12.01
C LEU A 43 -3.54 35.22 -12.08
N LEU A 44 -3.29 36.52 -12.24
CA LEU A 44 -1.96 37.14 -12.20
C LEU A 44 -1.66 37.89 -10.89
N PHE A 45 -2.54 37.81 -9.88
CA PHE A 45 -2.33 38.44 -8.56
C PHE A 45 -1.85 37.48 -7.46
N PHE A 46 -1.63 36.19 -7.73
CA PHE A 46 -1.16 35.23 -6.71
C PHE A 46 0.11 34.45 -7.07
N ILE A 47 0.78 34.75 -8.19
CA ILE A 47 2.06 34.13 -8.60
C ILE A 47 3.18 35.19 -8.73
N ALA A 48 3.03 36.35 -8.08
CA ALA A 48 4.07 37.39 -8.03
C ALA A 48 4.11 38.12 -6.68
N SER A 49 4.08 37.38 -5.59
CA SER A 49 4.63 37.86 -4.31
C SER A 49 5.55 36.81 -3.74
N ASP A 50 6.69 36.67 -4.41
CA ASP A 50 7.92 36.40 -3.69
C ASP A 50 9.05 37.22 -4.32
N ARG A 51 9.64 38.10 -3.47
CA ARG A 51 10.92 38.82 -3.61
C ARG A 51 10.96 40.15 -4.40
N VAL A 52 10.98 41.28 -3.68
CA VAL A 52 12.19 42.03 -3.24
C VAL A 52 11.78 43.45 -2.80
N SER A 53 12.06 43.80 -1.54
CA SER A 53 12.39 45.18 -1.14
C SER A 53 13.68 45.12 -0.32
N GLU A 54 14.72 45.76 -0.86
CA GLU A 54 16.08 45.92 -0.36
C GLU A 54 16.19 47.37 0.17
N LYS A 55 16.74 47.70 1.35
CA LYS A 55 18.15 48.10 1.64
C LYS A 55 18.14 48.81 3.02
N LEU A 56 18.99 48.52 4.02
CA LEU A 56 20.37 48.99 4.32
C LEU A 56 20.66 48.45 5.76
N ALA A 57 21.85 48.05 6.23
CA ALA A 57 23.19 48.54 5.97
C ALA A 57 24.30 47.51 6.36
N ILE A 58 25.31 47.43 5.47
CA ILE A 58 26.77 47.42 5.71
C ILE A 58 27.46 46.15 6.26
N VAL A 59 28.38 45.67 5.41
CA VAL A 59 29.50 44.74 5.65
C VAL A 59 30.63 45.44 6.40
N SER A 60 31.26 44.76 7.36
CA SER A 60 32.72 44.74 7.45
C SER A 60 33.25 43.45 8.10
N SER A 61 34.23 42.87 7.40
CA SER A 61 35.08 41.76 7.81
C SER A 61 36.31 42.29 8.57
N TRP A 62 36.89 41.41 9.39
CA TRP A 62 38.27 41.38 9.89
C TRP A 62 38.76 42.46 10.87
N GLY A 63 39.44 42.00 11.92
CA GLY A 63 40.40 42.82 12.68
C GLY A 63 40.69 42.33 14.09
N SER A 64 41.66 41.42 14.20
CA SER A 64 42.50 41.05 15.35
C SER A 64 42.49 41.90 16.63
N GLY A 65 42.61 41.19 17.77
CA GLY A 65 43.80 41.35 18.61
C GLY A 65 43.61 41.88 20.05
N GLY A 66 44.16 41.11 21.00
CA GLY A 66 44.72 41.60 22.27
C GLY A 66 43.76 41.61 23.47
N SER A 67 43.89 40.68 24.43
CA SER A 67 44.71 40.81 25.66
C SER A 67 44.18 41.89 26.62
N SER A 68 43.98 41.71 27.91
CA SER A 68 44.40 40.69 28.89
C SER A 68 43.84 41.10 30.26
N SER A 69 43.66 40.12 31.17
CA SER A 69 43.87 40.21 32.64
C SER A 69 43.05 41.23 33.46
N SER A 70 42.63 41.05 34.71
CA SER A 70 42.68 39.98 35.72
C SER A 70 42.14 40.60 37.03
N SER A 71 41.79 39.74 38.01
CA SER A 71 41.67 40.01 39.46
C SER A 71 40.31 40.61 39.90
N THR A 72 39.66 40.20 41.00
CA THR A 72 40.10 39.61 42.29
C THR A 72 39.01 38.72 42.93
N ALA A 73 39.40 38.01 44.00
CA ALA A 73 38.78 36.85 44.64
C ALA A 73 37.98 37.13 45.94
N ALA A 74 37.47 36.02 46.52
CA ALA A 74 36.93 35.75 47.86
C ALA A 74 35.40 35.92 48.02
N GLY A 75 34.63 35.00 48.64
CA GLY A 75 34.91 33.72 49.29
C GLY A 75 33.62 33.14 49.93
N HIS A 76 33.65 31.84 50.22
CA HIS A 76 32.81 31.05 51.15
C HIS A 76 31.29 30.88 50.94
N GLY A 77 30.87 29.61 50.86
CA GLY A 77 29.54 29.18 51.31
C GLY A 77 29.03 27.88 50.68
N LEU A 78 29.46 26.72 51.20
CA LEU A 78 28.75 25.45 50.95
C LEU A 78 27.30 25.57 51.44
N ARG A 79 26.35 25.25 50.56
CA ARG A 79 25.07 24.64 50.95
C ARG A 79 24.57 23.77 49.79
N CYS A 80 24.70 22.47 49.96
CA CYS A 80 24.00 21.47 49.16
C CYS A 80 22.50 21.57 49.47
N ALA A 81 21.71 22.00 48.50
CA ALA A 81 20.29 21.71 48.42
C ALA A 81 20.08 20.97 47.11
N GLY A 82 20.01 19.65 47.20
CA GLY A 82 19.59 18.79 46.10
C GLY A 82 18.15 19.13 45.75
N GLY A 83 17.98 19.84 44.65
CA GLY A 83 16.74 19.91 43.91
C GLY A 83 17.02 19.33 42.54
N ASP A 84 16.99 18.00 42.44
CA ASP A 84 16.78 17.36 41.14
C ASP A 84 15.37 17.75 40.72
N ALA A 85 15.29 18.89 40.03
CA ALA A 85 14.12 19.25 39.26
C ALA A 85 13.95 18.14 38.23
N ALA A 86 12.99 17.25 38.50
CA ALA A 86 12.52 16.29 37.51
C ALA A 86 12.29 17.05 36.21
N PRO A 87 12.80 16.54 35.06
CA PRO A 87 12.55 17.19 33.78
C PRO A 87 11.03 17.37 33.63
N PRO A 88 10.56 18.53 33.12
CA PRO A 88 9.14 18.80 33.00
C PRO A 88 8.51 17.59 32.30
N ALA A 89 7.53 16.96 32.97
CA ALA A 89 6.81 15.82 32.41
C ALA A 89 6.37 16.21 31.00
N GLN A 90 6.95 15.59 29.98
CA GLN A 90 6.54 15.81 28.61
C GLN A 90 5.04 15.54 28.57
N GLN A 91 4.26 16.57 28.26
CA GLN A 91 2.81 16.46 28.20
C GLN A 91 2.48 15.32 27.24
N GLU A 92 1.83 14.28 27.77
CA GLU A 92 1.61 13.05 27.02
C GLU A 92 0.80 13.35 25.75
N LYS A 93 1.43 13.12 24.59
CA LYS A 93 0.78 13.26 23.29
C LYS A 93 -0.22 12.11 23.19
N PHE A 94 -1.52 12.45 23.23
CA PHE A 94 -2.68 11.54 23.25
C PHE A 94 -2.91 10.82 24.60
N PRO A 95 -3.37 11.55 25.64
CA PRO A 95 -3.61 10.99 26.97
C PRO A 95 -4.71 9.92 26.94
N GLY A 96 -4.55 8.84 27.69
CA GLY A 96 -5.52 7.75 27.75
C GLY A 96 -5.38 6.71 26.62
N LEU A 97 -4.61 7.00 25.58
CA LEU A 97 -4.39 6.07 24.46
C LEU A 97 -3.60 4.83 24.90
N PRO A 98 -2.47 4.94 25.66
CA PRO A 98 -1.73 3.76 26.10
C PRO A 98 -2.52 2.83 27.03
N GLU A 99 -3.48 3.35 27.78
CA GLU A 99 -4.38 2.56 28.65
C GLU A 99 -5.52 1.90 27.86
N LEU A 100 -5.89 2.47 26.71
CA LEU A 100 -6.96 1.97 25.87
C LEU A 100 -6.47 0.87 24.92
N LEU A 101 -5.32 1.05 24.27
CA LEU A 101 -4.80 0.09 23.27
C LEU A 101 -4.74 -1.37 23.75
N PRO A 102 -4.27 -1.70 24.98
CA PRO A 102 -4.27 -3.09 25.48
C PRO A 102 -5.65 -3.73 25.57
N LYS A 103 -6.72 -2.93 25.65
CA LYS A 103 -8.11 -3.42 25.78
C LYS A 103 -8.77 -3.68 24.43
N VAL A 104 -8.24 -3.06 23.37
CA VAL A 104 -8.80 -3.13 22.01
C VAL A 104 -7.95 -4.02 21.12
N ALA A 105 -6.65 -4.15 21.38
CA ALA A 105 -5.76 -4.88 20.51
C ALA A 105 -6.06 -6.39 20.46
N MET A 106 -5.87 -6.95 19.27
CA MET A 106 -5.81 -8.39 19.02
C MET A 106 -4.56 -9.01 19.69
N GLU A 107 -4.47 -10.34 19.72
CA GLU A 107 -3.33 -11.08 20.31
C GLU A 107 -1.98 -10.66 19.72
N ASP A 108 -1.93 -10.34 18.43
CA ASP A 108 -0.75 -9.89 17.70
C ASP A 108 -0.47 -8.38 17.86
N ARG A 109 -1.20 -7.71 18.76
CA ARG A 109 -1.19 -6.26 19.01
C ARG A 109 -1.71 -5.40 17.84
N THR A 110 -2.51 -5.97 16.95
CA THR A 110 -3.19 -5.21 15.90
C THR A 110 -4.46 -4.54 16.44
N VAL A 111 -4.69 -3.28 16.07
CA VAL A 111 -5.93 -2.53 16.36
C VAL A 111 -6.57 -2.08 15.05
N ILE A 112 -7.88 -2.24 14.90
CA ILE A 112 -8.61 -1.66 13.76
C ILE A 112 -9.01 -0.23 14.15
N ILE A 113 -8.66 0.76 13.35
CA ILE A 113 -8.91 2.17 13.68
C ILE A 113 -9.84 2.77 12.63
N THR A 114 -10.93 3.39 13.09
CA THR A 114 -11.78 4.25 12.25
C THR A 114 -12.01 5.60 12.90
N SER A 115 -12.49 6.58 12.16
CA SER A 115 -12.75 7.93 12.67
C SER A 115 -14.12 8.46 12.28
N VAL A 116 -14.76 9.18 13.20
CA VAL A 116 -16.11 9.73 13.02
C VAL A 116 -16.23 11.14 13.61
N ASN A 117 -17.11 11.95 13.01
CA ASN A 117 -17.63 13.17 13.61
C ASN A 117 -19.10 12.99 14.03
N GLU A 118 -19.73 14.03 14.55
CA GLU A 118 -21.15 14.07 14.94
C GLU A 118 -22.07 13.55 13.83
N ALA A 119 -21.91 14.04 12.61
CA ALA A 119 -22.77 13.69 11.48
C ALA A 119 -22.60 12.22 11.05
N TRP A 120 -21.38 11.69 11.11
CA TRP A 120 -21.07 10.31 10.73
C TRP A 120 -21.48 9.31 11.82
N ALA A 121 -21.45 9.74 13.07
CA ALA A 121 -21.88 8.94 14.21
C ALA A 121 -23.40 8.95 14.41
N ALA A 122 -24.11 9.94 13.86
CA ALA A 122 -25.55 10.13 14.03
C ALA A 122 -26.36 8.83 13.80
N PRO A 123 -27.49 8.62 14.50
CA PRO A 123 -28.30 7.41 14.31
C PRO A 123 -28.69 7.19 12.84
N GLY A 124 -28.44 5.98 12.34
CA GLY A 124 -28.68 5.61 10.94
C GLY A 124 -27.62 6.12 9.94
N SER A 125 -26.54 6.72 10.43
CA SER A 125 -25.42 7.21 9.61
C SER A 125 -24.31 6.15 9.48
N LEU A 126 -23.16 6.56 8.92
CA LEU A 126 -22.05 5.69 8.54
C LEU A 126 -21.52 4.80 9.68
N LEU A 127 -21.46 5.30 10.92
CA LEU A 127 -20.98 4.48 12.05
C LEU A 127 -21.88 3.27 12.32
N ASP A 128 -23.20 3.42 12.16
CA ASP A 128 -24.13 2.32 12.37
C ASP A 128 -23.97 1.28 11.24
N ILE A 129 -23.87 1.72 9.98
CA ILE A 129 -23.62 0.84 8.82
C ILE A 129 -22.29 0.09 8.97
N TYR A 130 -21.22 0.82 9.28
CA TYR A 130 -19.88 0.27 9.48
C TYR A 130 -19.89 -0.82 10.56
N ARG A 131 -20.47 -0.54 11.73
CA ARG A 131 -20.54 -1.51 12.84
C ARG A 131 -21.42 -2.71 12.53
N ASP A 132 -22.54 -2.50 11.86
CA ASP A 132 -23.43 -3.59 11.48
C ASP A 132 -22.81 -4.48 10.40
N SER A 133 -21.89 -3.96 9.58
CA SER A 133 -21.16 -4.76 8.61
C SER A 133 -20.35 -5.88 9.27
N PHE A 134 -19.67 -5.63 10.40
CA PHE A 134 -18.96 -6.68 11.15
C PHE A 134 -19.91 -7.79 11.64
N LYS A 135 -21.07 -7.40 12.17
CA LYS A 135 -22.05 -8.37 12.69
C LYS A 135 -22.66 -9.23 11.60
N ASN A 136 -22.84 -8.66 10.41
CA ASN A 136 -23.45 -9.31 9.26
C ASN A 136 -22.42 -9.93 8.30
N GLY A 137 -21.13 -9.74 8.54
CA GLY A 137 -20.04 -10.33 7.76
C GLY A 137 -19.83 -11.81 8.09
N GLU A 138 -19.20 -12.53 7.16
CA GLU A 138 -18.90 -13.96 7.31
C GLU A 138 -17.70 -14.14 8.25
N GLY A 139 -17.98 -14.53 9.50
CA GLY A 139 -16.97 -14.91 10.48
C GLY A 139 -16.19 -13.74 11.12
N ILE A 140 -16.59 -12.49 10.89
CA ILE A 140 -15.84 -11.29 11.35
C ILE A 140 -16.48 -10.51 12.49
N ALA A 141 -17.59 -10.97 13.06
CA ALA A 141 -18.28 -10.26 14.14
C ALA A 141 -17.35 -9.97 15.34
N HIS A 142 -16.43 -10.89 15.64
CA HIS A 142 -15.43 -10.76 16.71
C HIS A 142 -14.42 -9.63 16.46
N LEU A 143 -14.16 -9.24 15.20
CA LEU A 143 -13.24 -8.13 14.90
C LEU A 143 -13.79 -6.78 15.36
N LEU A 144 -15.11 -6.66 15.58
CA LEU A 144 -15.72 -5.44 16.10
C LEU A 144 -15.20 -5.09 17.49
N ASP A 145 -14.87 -6.08 18.32
CA ASP A 145 -14.28 -5.87 19.65
C ASP A 145 -12.86 -5.25 19.56
N HIS A 146 -12.25 -5.34 18.39
CA HIS A 146 -10.92 -4.79 18.10
C HIS A 146 -10.94 -3.48 17.33
N VAL A 147 -12.12 -2.85 17.19
CA VAL A 147 -12.27 -1.53 16.57
C VAL A 147 -12.11 -0.43 17.61
N LEU A 148 -11.12 0.44 17.41
CA LEU A 148 -10.99 1.73 18.07
C LEU A 148 -11.67 2.82 17.22
N VAL A 149 -12.78 3.37 17.71
CA VAL A 149 -13.46 4.48 17.05
C VAL A 149 -12.94 5.81 17.58
N VAL A 150 -12.26 6.55 16.73
CA VAL A 150 -11.70 7.87 17.02
C VAL A 150 -12.73 8.95 16.69
N ALA A 151 -13.37 9.48 17.72
CA ALA A 151 -14.30 10.58 17.58
C ALA A 151 -13.54 11.92 17.56
N VAL A 152 -13.86 12.78 16.59
CA VAL A 152 -13.14 14.04 16.35
C VAL A 152 -13.82 15.25 16.99
N ASP A 153 -14.98 15.04 17.59
CA ASP A 153 -15.74 16.02 18.34
C ASP A 153 -16.51 15.36 19.51
N PRO A 154 -16.92 16.14 20.53
CA PRO A 154 -17.60 15.60 21.71
C PRO A 154 -18.96 14.95 21.43
N ALA A 155 -19.70 15.38 20.41
CA ALA A 155 -21.02 14.83 20.10
C ALA A 155 -20.89 13.45 19.43
N GLY A 156 -20.00 13.32 18.45
CA GLY A 156 -19.58 12.04 17.88
C GLY A 156 -19.05 11.09 18.95
N PHE A 157 -18.26 11.58 19.91
CA PHE A 157 -17.75 10.75 21.02
C PHE A 157 -18.86 10.24 21.94
N ARG A 158 -19.83 11.10 22.29
CA ARG A 158 -20.98 10.70 23.11
C ARG A 158 -21.80 9.62 22.41
N ARG A 159 -22.03 9.77 21.10
CA ARG A 159 -22.76 8.79 20.30
C ARG A 159 -21.97 7.49 20.16
N CYS A 160 -20.67 7.55 19.90
CA CYS A 160 -19.79 6.38 19.89
C CYS A 160 -19.93 5.58 21.18
N LYS A 161 -19.77 6.22 22.35
CA LYS A 161 -19.87 5.55 23.65
C LYS A 161 -21.25 4.92 23.93
N ALA A 162 -22.30 5.43 23.29
CA ALA A 162 -23.64 4.86 23.43
C ALA A 162 -23.81 3.56 22.62
N VAL A 163 -22.99 3.34 21.59
CA VAL A 163 -23.13 2.19 20.69
C VAL A 163 -21.92 1.26 20.68
N HIS A 164 -20.75 1.70 21.14
CA HIS A 164 -19.49 0.99 21.00
C HIS A 164 -18.61 1.14 22.27
N PRO A 165 -17.94 0.06 22.74
CA PRO A 165 -17.16 0.10 23.98
C PRO A 165 -15.82 0.84 23.88
N HIS A 166 -15.22 0.89 22.69
CA HIS A 166 -13.84 1.37 22.49
C HIS A 166 -13.81 2.66 21.67
N CYS A 167 -14.05 3.77 22.37
CA CYS A 167 -14.08 5.11 21.77
C CYS A 167 -12.95 5.97 22.32
N TYR A 168 -12.34 6.80 21.47
CA TYR A 168 -11.33 7.77 21.86
C TYR A 168 -11.71 9.16 21.33
N LEU A 169 -11.68 10.18 22.19
CA LEU A 169 -11.92 11.57 21.78
C LEU A 169 -10.59 12.21 21.37
N LEU A 170 -10.48 12.54 20.09
CA LEU A 170 -9.36 13.28 19.54
C LEU A 170 -9.56 14.78 19.78
N ASP A 171 -8.93 15.31 20.83
CA ASP A 171 -8.99 16.73 21.15
C ASP A 171 -8.15 17.56 20.16
N VAL A 172 -8.82 18.17 19.18
CA VAL A 172 -8.22 19.16 18.29
C VAL A 172 -8.41 20.54 18.92
N LYS A 173 -7.47 20.94 19.79
CA LYS A 173 -7.52 22.17 20.61
C LYS A 173 -7.78 23.49 19.87
N SER A 174 -7.81 23.51 18.55
CA SER A 174 -7.89 24.74 17.75
C SER A 174 -9.21 24.99 17.02
N ILE A 175 -10.21 24.09 17.00
CA ILE A 175 -11.33 24.24 16.05
C ILE A 175 -12.67 23.69 16.57
N ASN A 176 -13.72 24.51 16.46
CA ASN A 176 -15.10 24.13 16.76
C ASN A 176 -15.72 23.37 15.55
N LEU A 177 -15.75 22.03 15.60
CA LEU A 177 -16.16 21.14 14.49
C LEU A 177 -17.67 20.76 14.53
N THR A 178 -18.57 21.68 14.88
CA THR A 178 -20.00 21.42 15.12
C THR A 178 -20.88 21.31 13.86
N SER A 179 -20.29 21.12 12.68
CA SER A 179 -21.04 20.88 11.43
C SER A 179 -20.22 20.01 10.47
N ALA A 180 -20.89 19.33 9.53
CA ALA A 180 -20.25 18.56 8.46
C ALA A 180 -19.14 19.40 7.83
N THR A 181 -17.90 19.12 8.23
CA THR A 181 -16.75 19.96 7.89
C THR A 181 -16.66 19.96 6.37
N ARG A 182 -16.71 21.14 5.75
CA ARG A 182 -16.68 21.23 4.29
C ARG A 182 -15.39 20.57 3.82
N PHE A 183 -15.52 19.59 2.94
CA PHE A 183 -14.38 18.89 2.32
C PHE A 183 -13.34 19.91 1.84
N MET A 184 -12.06 19.67 2.19
CA MET A 184 -10.89 20.53 1.92
C MET A 184 -10.81 21.88 2.68
N SER A 185 -11.60 22.10 3.74
CA SER A 185 -11.41 23.29 4.60
C SER A 185 -10.13 23.21 5.44
N LYS A 186 -9.68 24.33 6.02
CA LYS A 186 -8.50 24.36 6.91
C LYS A 186 -8.69 23.44 8.12
N GLU A 187 -9.92 23.40 8.63
CA GLU A 187 -10.37 22.58 9.74
C GLU A 187 -10.31 21.08 9.42
N TYR A 188 -10.78 20.72 8.21
CA TYR A 188 -10.66 19.36 7.69
C TYR A 188 -9.20 18.93 7.56
N LEU A 189 -8.33 19.81 7.04
CA LEU A 189 -6.90 19.51 6.91
C LEU A 189 -6.24 19.30 8.26
N GLU A 190 -6.45 20.17 9.25
CA GLU A 190 -5.89 19.95 10.61
C GLU A 190 -6.36 18.63 11.22
N LEU A 191 -7.62 18.27 11.01
CA LEU A 191 -8.16 17.01 11.50
C LEU A 191 -7.46 15.80 10.87
N VAL A 192 -7.35 15.78 9.54
CA VAL A 192 -6.71 14.71 8.78
C VAL A 192 -5.25 14.53 9.19
N TRP A 193 -4.51 15.63 9.40
CA TRP A 193 -3.13 15.54 9.87
C TRP A 193 -3.02 15.11 11.34
N THR A 194 -4.00 15.45 12.19
CA THR A 194 -4.06 14.99 13.58
C THR A 194 -4.33 13.47 13.66
N LYS A 195 -5.19 12.94 12.76
CA LYS A 195 -5.40 11.49 12.57
C LYS A 195 -4.09 10.78 12.27
N LEU A 196 -3.26 11.32 11.36
CA LEU A 196 -1.95 10.74 11.05
C LEU A 196 -0.98 10.75 12.24
N SER A 197 -1.01 11.81 13.06
CA SER A 197 -0.25 11.90 14.31
C SER A 197 -0.69 10.87 15.35
N LEU A 198 -1.99 10.56 15.45
CA LEU A 198 -2.51 9.51 16.33
C LEU A 198 -2.02 8.13 15.87
N GLN A 199 -2.10 7.83 14.57
CA GLN A 199 -1.63 6.58 14.00
C GLN A 199 -0.12 6.38 14.20
N GLN A 200 0.68 7.46 14.08
CA GLN A 200 2.10 7.41 14.44
C GLN A 200 2.29 7.01 15.91
N ARG A 201 1.50 7.60 16.82
CA ARG A 201 1.59 7.28 18.26
C ARG A 201 1.24 5.82 18.53
N VAL A 202 0.26 5.25 17.84
CA VAL A 202 -0.10 3.83 17.95
C VAL A 202 1.10 2.93 17.58
N LEU A 203 1.79 3.23 16.47
CA LEU A 203 3.01 2.49 16.09
C LEU A 203 4.15 2.69 17.11
N GLU A 204 4.35 3.91 17.61
CA GLU A 204 5.38 4.22 18.63
C GLU A 204 5.14 3.48 19.96
N LEU A 205 3.88 3.17 20.27
CA LEU A 205 3.48 2.35 21.43
C LEU A 205 3.61 0.84 21.18
N GLY A 206 4.03 0.43 19.98
CA GLY A 206 4.27 -0.97 19.63
C GLY A 206 3.02 -1.75 19.24
N TYR A 207 1.99 -1.07 18.71
CA TYR A 207 0.77 -1.69 18.18
C TYR A 207 0.72 -1.55 16.67
N ASN A 208 0.36 -2.64 15.96
CA ASN A 208 0.05 -2.56 14.54
C ASN A 208 -1.34 -1.93 14.38
N PHE A 209 -1.66 -1.43 13.19
CA PHE A 209 -3.03 -1.02 12.94
C PHE A 209 -3.49 -1.34 11.52
N LEU A 210 -4.78 -1.64 11.40
CA LEU A 210 -5.54 -1.54 10.16
C LEU A 210 -6.40 -0.28 10.27
N PHE A 211 -6.10 0.74 9.46
CA PHE A 211 -6.94 1.91 9.36
C PHE A 211 -8.02 1.67 8.32
N THR A 212 -9.26 2.09 8.62
CA THR A 212 -10.41 2.06 7.71
C THR A 212 -11.23 3.34 7.89
N ASP A 213 -11.58 4.02 6.81
CA ASP A 213 -12.59 5.07 6.85
C ASP A 213 -13.95 4.48 7.25
N CYS A 214 -14.83 5.32 7.81
CA CYS A 214 -16.12 4.87 8.35
C CYS A 214 -17.16 4.59 7.25
N ASP A 215 -16.93 5.06 6.03
CA ASP A 215 -17.78 4.84 4.85
C ASP A 215 -17.39 3.58 4.08
N MET A 216 -17.19 2.49 4.83
CA MET A 216 -16.89 1.16 4.31
C MET A 216 -17.85 0.12 4.88
N VAL A 217 -18.12 -0.92 4.10
CA VAL A 217 -18.80 -2.14 4.54
C VAL A 217 -17.79 -3.29 4.50
N LEU A 218 -17.65 -4.02 5.61
CA LEU A 218 -16.80 -5.20 5.69
C LEU A 218 -17.64 -6.47 5.57
N PHE A 219 -17.15 -7.42 4.78
CA PHE A 219 -17.85 -8.67 4.48
C PHE A 219 -17.11 -9.89 5.03
N ARG A 220 -15.77 -9.86 5.00
CA ARG A 220 -14.89 -10.98 5.37
C ARG A 220 -13.64 -10.49 6.08
N ASP A 221 -12.86 -11.43 6.61
CA ASP A 221 -11.65 -11.16 7.36
C ASP A 221 -10.58 -10.48 6.47
N PRO A 222 -10.27 -9.19 6.67
CA PRO A 222 -9.34 -8.47 5.82
C PRO A 222 -7.90 -8.96 5.95
N PHE A 223 -7.54 -9.56 7.10
CA PHE A 223 -6.17 -9.99 7.35
C PHE A 223 -5.75 -11.18 6.50
N ARG A 224 -6.70 -11.91 5.90
CA ARG A 224 -6.43 -13.01 4.95
C ARG A 224 -5.91 -12.53 3.60
N HIS A 225 -6.18 -11.28 3.24
CA HIS A 225 -5.83 -10.70 1.94
C HIS A 225 -4.89 -9.49 2.07
N ILE A 226 -4.44 -9.17 3.29
CA ILE A 226 -3.45 -8.11 3.54
C ILE A 226 -2.03 -8.68 3.38
N THR A 227 -1.19 -7.91 2.67
CA THR A 227 0.21 -8.24 2.43
C THR A 227 1.10 -7.95 3.65
N VAL A 228 1.07 -8.83 4.66
CA VAL A 228 1.72 -8.61 5.98
C VAL A 228 3.25 -8.50 5.99
N TYR A 229 3.94 -8.77 4.88
CA TYR A 229 5.39 -8.57 4.75
C TYR A 229 5.77 -7.11 4.40
N ALA A 230 4.80 -6.33 3.91
CA ALA A 230 4.99 -4.92 3.55
C ALA A 230 5.04 -4.05 4.81
N ASP A 231 5.71 -2.90 4.73
CA ASP A 231 5.68 -1.91 5.81
C ASP A 231 4.33 -1.16 5.83
N MET A 232 3.68 -1.06 4.65
CA MET A 232 2.33 -0.55 4.45
C MET A 232 1.62 -1.32 3.32
N SER A 233 0.46 -1.91 3.61
CA SER A 233 -0.47 -2.41 2.58
C SER A 233 -1.64 -1.43 2.48
N THR A 234 -2.00 -0.96 1.29
CA THR A 234 -2.98 0.13 1.13
C THR A 234 -3.94 -0.14 0.00
N SER A 235 -5.21 0.28 0.13
CA SER A 235 -6.20 0.15 -0.94
C SER A 235 -5.82 0.95 -2.18
N SER A 236 -6.49 0.69 -3.29
CA SER A 236 -6.31 1.41 -4.55
C SER A 236 -7.66 1.74 -5.19
N ASP A 237 -7.77 2.91 -5.81
CA ASP A 237 -9.00 3.33 -6.50
C ASP A 237 -9.24 2.56 -7.82
N ASP A 238 -8.17 1.99 -8.37
CA ASP A 238 -8.16 1.18 -9.60
C ASP A 238 -6.89 0.31 -9.52
N TYR A 239 -7.02 -1.01 -9.43
CA TYR A 239 -5.92 -1.92 -9.23
C TYR A 239 -5.54 -2.69 -10.51
N SER A 240 -4.24 -2.85 -10.74
CA SER A 240 -3.73 -3.74 -11.78
C SER A 240 -2.40 -4.35 -11.37
N ALA A 241 -2.33 -5.68 -11.35
CA ALA A 241 -1.09 -6.43 -11.15
C ALA A 241 -0.03 -6.17 -12.24
N ALA A 242 -0.41 -5.60 -13.38
CA ALA A 242 0.52 -5.23 -14.45
C ALA A 242 1.27 -3.91 -14.16
N ARG A 243 0.77 -3.08 -13.23
CA ARG A 243 1.44 -1.85 -12.78
C ARG A 243 2.48 -2.19 -11.72
N ALA A 244 3.57 -1.44 -11.69
CA ALA A 244 4.45 -1.48 -10.53
C ALA A 244 3.64 -1.07 -9.28
N PRO A 245 3.98 -1.56 -8.07
CA PRO A 245 3.18 -1.32 -6.87
C PRO A 245 2.82 0.15 -6.65
N LEU A 246 3.81 1.05 -6.77
CA LEU A 246 3.61 2.48 -6.61
C LEU A 246 2.90 3.17 -7.78
N ASP A 247 2.81 2.56 -8.96
CA ASP A 247 2.12 3.16 -10.11
C ASP A 247 0.60 2.97 -10.02
N ASN A 248 0.13 2.11 -9.11
CA ASN A 248 -1.29 2.04 -8.77
C ASN A 248 -1.75 3.34 -8.07
N PRO A 249 -2.98 3.80 -8.32
CA PRO A 249 -3.60 4.91 -7.61
C PRO A 249 -3.93 4.50 -6.17
N LEU A 250 -2.94 4.64 -5.29
CA LEU A 250 -3.06 4.27 -3.88
C LEU A 250 -4.04 5.20 -3.14
N ASN A 251 -4.90 4.60 -2.34
CA ASN A 251 -5.93 5.24 -1.54
C ASN A 251 -5.64 5.00 -0.05
N THR A 252 -5.79 6.03 0.79
CA THR A 252 -5.48 5.98 2.23
C THR A 252 -6.73 5.85 3.10
N GLY A 253 -7.85 5.45 2.50
CA GLY A 253 -9.07 5.10 3.21
C GLY A 253 -8.97 3.74 3.90
N LEU A 254 -8.21 2.79 3.34
CA LEU A 254 -7.90 1.52 4.00
C LEU A 254 -6.41 1.20 3.87
N TYR A 255 -5.72 1.01 5.00
CA TYR A 255 -4.33 0.55 4.98
C TYR A 255 -3.88 -0.08 6.30
N TYR A 256 -3.00 -1.07 6.19
CA TYR A 256 -2.40 -1.78 7.30
C TYR A 256 -0.92 -1.40 7.45
N MET A 257 -0.47 -1.16 8.68
CA MET A 257 0.93 -0.91 9.01
C MET A 257 1.35 -1.68 10.27
N LYS A 258 2.55 -2.25 10.24
CA LYS A 258 3.16 -2.91 11.40
C LYS A 258 3.91 -1.91 12.28
N ALA A 259 3.95 -2.16 13.58
CA ALA A 259 4.78 -1.42 14.51
C ALA A 259 6.26 -1.78 14.31
N THR A 260 6.91 -1.07 13.40
CA THR A 260 8.36 -1.16 13.18
C THR A 260 8.98 0.23 13.22
N SER A 261 10.28 0.32 13.51
CA SER A 261 11.01 1.59 13.45
C SER A 261 10.89 2.25 12.07
N ARG A 262 10.82 1.45 10.99
CA ARG A 262 10.66 1.95 9.62
C ARG A 262 9.26 2.54 9.40
N SER A 263 8.21 1.85 9.82
CA SER A 263 6.82 2.30 9.69
C SER A 263 6.56 3.57 10.52
N VAL A 264 7.17 3.69 11.71
CA VAL A 264 7.15 4.94 12.50
C VAL A 264 7.83 6.08 11.74
N GLU A 265 8.99 5.83 11.14
CA GLU A 265 9.71 6.84 10.35
C GLU A 265 8.96 7.23 9.09
N MET A 266 8.24 6.30 8.44
CA MET A 266 7.36 6.61 7.31
C MET A 266 6.30 7.63 7.69
N LEU A 267 5.59 7.44 8.81
CA LEU A 267 4.57 8.38 9.27
C LEU A 267 5.16 9.72 9.73
N ARG A 268 6.37 9.71 10.31
CA ARG A 268 7.10 10.93 10.66
C ARG A 268 7.49 11.72 9.42
N TYR A 269 8.04 11.07 8.40
CA TYR A 269 8.42 11.67 7.13
C TYR A 269 7.20 12.23 6.39
N TRP A 270 6.09 11.49 6.38
CA TRP A 270 4.84 11.91 5.75
C TRP A 270 4.27 13.17 6.40
N GLN A 271 4.22 13.24 7.73
CA GLN A 271 3.82 14.46 8.43
C GLN A 271 4.79 15.63 8.17
N ALA A 272 6.10 15.37 8.19
CA ALA A 272 7.11 16.39 7.90
C ALA A 272 7.03 16.91 6.45
N ALA A 273 6.41 16.17 5.54
CA ALA A 273 6.19 16.61 4.17
C ALA A 273 5.05 17.64 4.03
N ARG A 274 4.12 17.72 4.98
CA ARG A 274 2.95 18.62 4.94
C ARG A 274 3.28 20.06 4.50
N PRO A 275 4.32 20.75 5.03
CA PRO A 275 4.61 22.12 4.64
C PRO A 275 5.03 22.30 3.17
N ARG A 276 5.50 21.23 2.51
CA ARG A 276 5.86 21.25 1.08
C ARG A 276 4.64 21.29 0.15
N PHE A 277 3.45 20.95 0.68
CA PHE A 277 2.21 20.84 -0.09
C PHE A 277 1.06 21.60 0.59
N PRO A 278 1.11 22.94 0.65
CA PRO A 278 0.06 23.74 1.28
C PRO A 278 -1.32 23.46 0.67
N GLY A 279 -2.33 23.22 1.52
CA GLY A 279 -3.70 22.93 1.09
C GLY A 279 -3.96 21.48 0.67
N ALA A 280 -2.95 20.62 0.62
CA ALA A 280 -3.12 19.19 0.35
C ALA A 280 -3.48 18.40 1.61
N HIS A 281 -4.35 17.40 1.45
CA HIS A 281 -4.64 16.42 2.50
C HIS A 281 -3.61 15.28 2.51
N ASP A 282 -3.71 14.41 3.52
CA ASP A 282 -2.80 13.28 3.74
C ASP A 282 -2.58 12.40 2.49
N GLN A 283 -3.63 11.89 1.85
CA GLN A 283 -3.53 11.02 0.66
C GLN A 283 -2.84 11.71 -0.50
N ALA A 284 -3.17 12.98 -0.77
CA ALA A 284 -2.54 13.74 -1.84
C ALA A 284 -1.04 13.89 -1.58
N VAL A 285 -0.65 14.22 -0.34
CA VAL A 285 0.76 14.28 0.05
C VAL A 285 1.43 12.91 -0.04
N PHE A 286 0.76 11.84 0.39
CA PHE A 286 1.25 10.46 0.26
C PHE A 286 1.56 10.12 -1.20
N GLY A 287 0.64 10.43 -2.11
CA GLY A 287 0.82 10.24 -3.54
C GLY A 287 2.05 10.94 -4.08
N HIS A 288 2.35 12.15 -3.60
CA HIS A 288 3.55 12.90 -3.99
C HIS A 288 4.86 12.33 -3.42
N ILE A 289 4.82 11.75 -2.22
CA ILE A 289 6.04 11.32 -1.51
C ILE A 289 6.27 9.81 -1.52
N LYS A 290 5.35 8.98 -2.03
CA LYS A 290 5.45 7.52 -1.97
C LYS A 290 6.77 6.96 -2.53
N HIS A 291 7.28 7.55 -3.61
CA HIS A 291 8.60 7.20 -4.16
C HIS A 291 9.76 7.67 -3.28
N GLU A 292 9.62 8.78 -2.55
CA GLU A 292 10.60 9.22 -1.56
C GLU A 292 10.64 8.27 -0.35
N LEU A 293 9.48 7.78 0.10
CA LEU A 293 9.39 6.81 1.20
C LEU A 293 10.12 5.52 0.84
N VAL A 294 9.91 4.99 -0.37
CA VAL A 294 10.63 3.79 -0.84
C VAL A 294 12.12 4.11 -1.06
N GLY A 295 12.45 5.19 -1.76
CA GLY A 295 13.84 5.51 -2.12
C GLY A 295 14.74 5.90 -0.95
N LYS A 296 14.20 6.62 0.06
CA LYS A 296 14.98 7.12 1.19
C LYS A 296 14.91 6.22 2.42
N LEU A 297 13.73 5.65 2.70
CA LEU A 297 13.51 4.82 3.90
C LEU A 297 13.52 3.32 3.61
N GLN A 298 13.66 2.94 2.33
CA GLN A 298 13.59 1.53 1.88
C GLN A 298 12.27 0.88 2.31
N ALA A 299 11.20 1.67 2.36
CA ALA A 299 9.86 1.20 2.68
C ALA A 299 9.33 0.27 1.59
N ARG A 300 8.60 -0.77 2.00
CA ARG A 300 7.78 -1.60 1.11
C ARG A 300 6.32 -1.18 1.23
N ILE A 301 5.77 -0.69 0.13
CA ILE A 301 4.37 -0.26 0.02
C ILE A 301 3.72 -1.12 -1.05
N GLU A 302 2.68 -1.84 -0.67
CA GLU A 302 1.98 -2.77 -1.56
C GLU A 302 0.51 -2.34 -1.73
N PRO A 303 0.01 -2.21 -2.98
CA PRO A 303 -1.41 -2.01 -3.24
C PRO A 303 -2.20 -3.29 -2.96
N LEU A 304 -3.41 -3.12 -2.45
CA LEU A 304 -4.39 -4.18 -2.28
C LEU A 304 -5.26 -4.30 -3.54
N ASP A 305 -5.57 -5.53 -3.93
CA ASP A 305 -6.37 -5.83 -5.11
C ASP A 305 -7.85 -5.48 -4.90
N THR A 306 -8.45 -4.77 -5.85
CA THR A 306 -9.88 -4.36 -5.83
C THR A 306 -10.84 -5.53 -5.99
N LEU A 307 -10.36 -6.72 -6.39
CA LEU A 307 -11.12 -7.96 -6.30
C LEU A 307 -11.57 -8.25 -4.86
N TYR A 308 -10.70 -8.00 -3.88
CA TYR A 308 -10.96 -8.20 -2.46
C TYR A 308 -11.38 -6.88 -1.79
N PHE A 309 -10.62 -5.82 -2.02
CA PHE A 309 -10.80 -4.51 -1.39
C PHE A 309 -11.42 -3.52 -2.37
N GLY A 310 -12.67 -3.80 -2.76
CA GLY A 310 -13.39 -3.01 -3.75
C GLY A 310 -13.82 -1.63 -3.22
N GLY A 311 -14.07 -0.74 -4.16
CA GLY A 311 -14.62 0.58 -3.90
C GLY A 311 -15.58 1.01 -5.01
N PHE A 312 -16.39 2.02 -4.74
CA PHE A 312 -17.18 2.66 -5.79
C PHE A 312 -16.32 3.28 -6.89
N CYS A 313 -15.00 3.48 -6.74
CA CYS A 313 -14.10 3.78 -7.86
C CYS A 313 -13.99 2.56 -8.82
N GLU A 314 -13.66 1.39 -8.27
CA GLU A 314 -13.55 0.10 -8.96
C GLU A 314 -13.98 -1.05 -8.04
N TYR A 315 -14.95 -1.85 -8.51
CA TYR A 315 -15.39 -3.07 -7.84
C TYR A 315 -15.75 -4.13 -8.87
N HIS A 316 -15.79 -5.39 -8.41
CA HIS A 316 -16.14 -6.54 -9.22
C HIS A 316 -17.47 -7.13 -8.73
N ASP A 317 -18.31 -7.61 -9.64
CA ASP A 317 -19.55 -8.37 -9.33
C ASP A 317 -19.21 -9.80 -8.84
N ASP A 318 -18.18 -9.93 -8.00
CA ASP A 318 -17.77 -11.17 -7.33
C ASP A 318 -17.91 -11.03 -5.81
N LEU A 319 -19.14 -11.26 -5.34
CA LEU A 319 -19.49 -11.23 -3.93
C LEU A 319 -18.84 -12.38 -3.13
N ALA A 320 -18.37 -13.44 -3.80
CA ALA A 320 -17.72 -14.56 -3.12
C ALA A 320 -16.30 -14.20 -2.67
N SER A 321 -15.62 -13.32 -3.41
CA SER A 321 -14.27 -12.85 -3.09
C SER A 321 -14.26 -11.55 -2.29
N ALA A 322 -15.30 -10.71 -2.39
CA ALA A 322 -15.32 -9.39 -1.76
C ALA A 322 -15.03 -9.42 -0.24
N VAL A 323 -14.09 -8.60 0.21
CA VAL A 323 -13.70 -8.42 1.62
C VAL A 323 -14.24 -7.11 2.15
N THR A 324 -14.11 -6.02 1.39
CA THR A 324 -14.65 -4.70 1.74
C THR A 324 -15.27 -4.02 0.53
N MET A 325 -16.20 -3.10 0.77
CA MET A 325 -16.66 -2.10 -0.20
C MET A 325 -16.52 -0.70 0.39
N HIS A 326 -15.71 0.16 -0.24
CA HIS A 326 -15.53 1.56 0.14
C HIS A 326 -16.41 2.49 -0.69
N ALA A 327 -17.05 3.48 -0.08
CA ALA A 327 -17.67 4.59 -0.81
C ALA A 327 -16.64 5.66 -1.25
N ASP A 328 -15.50 5.24 -1.82
CA ASP A 328 -14.59 6.14 -2.54
C ASP A 328 -15.27 6.71 -3.80
N CYS A 329 -14.63 7.67 -4.47
CA CYS A 329 -15.23 8.32 -5.65
C CYS A 329 -16.68 8.83 -5.42
N CYS A 330 -16.99 9.25 -4.18
CA CYS A 330 -18.33 9.64 -3.77
C CYS A 330 -18.30 10.88 -2.88
N VAL A 331 -19.22 11.82 -3.15
CA VAL A 331 -19.33 13.09 -2.43
C VAL A 331 -20.71 13.21 -1.76
N GLY A 332 -20.69 13.64 -0.49
CA GLY A 332 -21.88 13.90 0.31
C GLY A 332 -22.25 12.75 1.24
N LEU A 333 -22.62 13.08 2.47
CA LEU A 333 -22.97 12.09 3.49
C LEU A 333 -24.21 11.29 3.11
N ASP A 334 -25.31 11.95 2.74
CA ASP A 334 -26.57 11.30 2.37
C ASP A 334 -26.41 10.38 1.15
N THR A 335 -25.55 10.78 0.21
CA THR A 335 -25.15 9.97 -0.96
C THR A 335 -24.47 8.68 -0.52
N LYS A 336 -23.46 8.77 0.35
CA LYS A 336 -22.71 7.63 0.88
C LYS A 336 -23.61 6.70 1.70
N VAL A 337 -24.40 7.25 2.62
CA VAL A 337 -25.33 6.48 3.47
C VAL A 337 -26.32 5.69 2.60
N HIS A 338 -26.90 6.32 1.58
CA HIS A 338 -27.83 5.65 0.68
C HIS A 338 -27.18 4.47 -0.06
N ASP A 339 -26.12 4.73 -0.83
CA ASP A 339 -25.54 3.70 -1.70
C ASP A 339 -24.85 2.60 -0.88
N LEU A 340 -24.27 2.89 0.29
CA LEU A 340 -23.75 1.85 1.19
C LEU A 340 -24.85 1.03 1.86
N SER A 341 -26.04 1.61 2.10
CA SER A 341 -27.19 0.85 2.61
C SER A 341 -27.67 -0.16 1.57
N ASP A 342 -27.66 0.20 0.29
CA ASP A 342 -27.98 -0.72 -0.81
C ASP A 342 -26.96 -1.86 -0.87
N ILE A 343 -25.66 -1.56 -0.76
CA ILE A 343 -24.60 -2.59 -0.71
C ILE A 343 -24.77 -3.52 0.50
N ALA A 344 -25.10 -3.00 1.68
CA ALA A 344 -25.35 -3.82 2.85
C ALA A 344 -26.59 -4.73 2.67
N ALA A 345 -27.64 -4.23 2.01
CA ALA A 345 -28.83 -5.01 1.68
C ALA A 345 -28.52 -6.12 0.65
N ASP A 346 -27.71 -5.82 -0.36
CA ASP A 346 -27.25 -6.78 -1.35
C ASP A 346 -26.44 -7.91 -0.71
N TRP A 347 -25.51 -7.58 0.18
CA TRP A 347 -24.74 -8.55 0.94
C TRP A 347 -25.65 -9.47 1.78
N LYS A 348 -26.66 -8.89 2.44
CA LYS A 348 -27.65 -9.67 3.20
C LYS A 348 -28.45 -10.61 2.29
N ASN A 349 -28.86 -10.14 1.12
CA ASN A 349 -29.59 -10.97 0.15
C ASN A 349 -28.71 -12.11 -0.37
N TYR A 350 -27.47 -11.82 -0.76
CA TYR A 350 -26.50 -12.81 -1.20
C TYR A 350 -26.21 -13.86 -0.11
N THR A 351 -25.99 -13.42 1.13
CA THR A 351 -25.69 -14.33 2.25
C THR A 351 -26.90 -15.14 2.73
N SER A 352 -28.12 -14.76 2.36
CA SER A 352 -29.32 -15.57 2.61
C SER A 352 -29.51 -16.72 1.61
N MET A 353 -28.79 -16.71 0.49
CA MET A 353 -28.88 -17.75 -0.55
C MET A 353 -28.19 -19.05 -0.11
N SER A 354 -28.69 -20.18 -0.64
CA SER A 354 -28.04 -21.48 -0.49
C SER A 354 -26.67 -21.53 -1.17
N PRO A 355 -25.74 -22.39 -0.72
CA PRO A 355 -24.44 -22.57 -1.36
C PRO A 355 -24.54 -22.88 -2.86
N GLU A 356 -25.55 -23.67 -3.27
CA GLU A 356 -25.80 -24.03 -4.66
C GLU A 356 -26.21 -22.82 -5.51
N GLU A 357 -27.04 -21.93 -4.97
CA GLU A 357 -27.44 -20.68 -5.63
C GLU A 357 -26.25 -19.73 -5.78
N ARG A 358 -25.43 -19.59 -4.74
CA ARG A 358 -24.21 -18.77 -4.82
C ARG A 358 -23.23 -19.31 -5.86
N LYS A 359 -23.06 -20.64 -5.93
CA LYS A 359 -22.21 -21.30 -6.94
C LYS A 359 -22.69 -21.10 -8.38
N LYS A 360 -24.00 -20.92 -8.61
CA LYS A 360 -24.52 -20.58 -9.95
C LYS A 360 -24.08 -19.19 -10.41
N GLY A 361 -23.71 -18.31 -9.47
CA GLY A 361 -23.28 -16.94 -9.75
C GLY A 361 -24.39 -16.04 -10.29
N GLY A 362 -24.01 -14.86 -10.80
CA GLY A 362 -24.92 -13.90 -11.44
C GLY A 362 -25.57 -12.88 -10.51
N PHE A 363 -25.34 -12.98 -9.19
CA PHE A 363 -25.66 -11.88 -8.28
C PHE A 363 -24.74 -10.69 -8.57
N LYS A 364 -25.29 -9.47 -8.56
CA LYS A 364 -24.55 -8.24 -8.84
C LYS A 364 -24.80 -7.22 -7.75
N TRP A 365 -23.83 -6.35 -7.54
CA TRP A 365 -24.03 -5.20 -6.67
C TRP A 365 -25.02 -4.23 -7.31
N THR A 366 -25.85 -3.62 -6.46
CA THR A 366 -26.63 -2.45 -6.82
C THR A 366 -25.67 -1.34 -7.20
N TYR A 367 -25.84 -0.83 -8.41
CA TYR A 367 -24.91 0.16 -8.95
C TYR A 367 -25.02 1.48 -8.16
N PRO A 368 -23.91 2.02 -7.62
CA PRO A 368 -23.90 3.17 -6.70
C PRO A 368 -24.16 4.48 -7.44
N THR A 369 -25.42 4.68 -7.81
CA THR A 369 -25.85 5.70 -8.76
C THR A 369 -25.66 7.10 -8.18
N ARG A 370 -26.00 7.31 -6.90
CA ARG A 370 -25.90 8.64 -6.30
C ARG A 370 -24.44 9.04 -6.17
N CYS A 371 -23.58 8.11 -5.74
CA CYS A 371 -22.15 8.34 -5.61
C CYS A 371 -21.51 8.65 -6.96
N ARG A 372 -21.75 7.84 -7.99
CA ARG A 372 -21.19 8.08 -9.33
C ARG A 372 -21.67 9.40 -9.95
N ASN A 373 -22.95 9.75 -9.74
CA ASN A 373 -23.48 11.04 -10.20
C ASN A 373 -22.85 12.23 -9.46
N SER A 374 -22.53 12.08 -8.17
CA SER A 374 -21.94 13.16 -7.35
C SER A 374 -20.58 13.64 -7.84
N ILE A 375 -19.83 12.78 -8.55
CA ILE A 375 -18.53 13.10 -9.14
C ILE A 375 -18.58 13.32 -10.67
N GLY A 376 -19.78 13.37 -11.25
CA GLY A 376 -19.97 13.54 -12.69
C GLY A 376 -19.49 12.34 -13.53
N TRP A 377 -19.37 11.15 -12.92
CA TRP A 377 -18.93 9.95 -13.60
C TRP A 377 -20.01 9.42 -14.53
N ARG A 378 -19.71 9.30 -15.83
CA ARG A 378 -20.60 8.68 -16.81
C ARG A 378 -20.16 7.26 -17.09
N LYS A 379 -21.05 6.29 -16.85
CA LYS A 379 -20.84 4.88 -17.22
C LYS A 379 -20.48 4.80 -18.71
N PRO A 380 -19.37 4.16 -19.10
CA PRO A 380 -19.13 3.84 -20.50
C PRO A 380 -20.32 3.02 -20.99
N SER A 381 -21.09 3.55 -21.94
CA SER A 381 -22.23 2.85 -22.52
C SER A 381 -21.73 1.57 -23.17
N LEU A 382 -22.24 0.44 -22.70
CA LEU A 382 -22.06 -0.90 -23.27
C LEU A 382 -22.79 -0.99 -24.62
N LEU A 383 -22.34 -0.19 -25.59
CA LEU A 383 -22.80 -0.14 -26.98
C LEU A 383 -21.72 0.62 -27.76
N MET A 384 -20.69 -0.13 -28.17
CA MET A 384 -19.71 0.13 -29.25
C MET A 384 -18.39 -0.59 -28.92
N ARG A 385 -18.45 -1.92 -28.79
CA ARG A 385 -17.26 -2.77 -29.01
C ARG A 385 -17.35 -3.30 -30.44
N GLY A 386 -17.03 -2.42 -31.38
CA GLY A 386 -17.04 -2.69 -32.80
C GLY A 386 -16.36 -1.56 -33.54
N SER A 387 -15.16 -1.82 -34.05
CA SER A 387 -14.27 -0.94 -34.83
C SER A 387 -13.32 -0.05 -34.02
N ALA A 388 -12.07 -0.50 -33.97
CA ALA A 388 -10.91 0.37 -33.86
C ALA A 388 -10.94 1.38 -35.02
N GLY A 389 -10.91 2.66 -34.69
CA GLY A 389 -10.87 3.75 -35.66
C GLY A 389 -10.63 5.07 -34.95
N MET A 390 -9.46 5.67 -35.21
CA MET A 390 -9.05 7.01 -34.77
C MET A 390 -10.20 8.03 -34.85
N ALA A 391 -10.54 8.65 -33.74
CA ALA A 391 -11.34 9.88 -33.71
C ALA A 391 -10.46 11.04 -33.24
N SER A 392 -9.71 11.58 -34.19
CA SER A 392 -9.15 12.93 -34.15
C SER A 392 -10.31 13.94 -34.26
N SER A 393 -10.42 14.85 -33.29
CA SER A 393 -11.37 15.96 -33.34
C SER A 393 -10.96 16.93 -34.44
N LYS A 394 -11.73 16.97 -35.54
CA LYS A 394 -11.60 17.97 -36.60
C LYS A 394 -12.42 19.21 -36.24
N SER A 395 -11.74 20.30 -35.93
CA SER A 395 -12.16 21.65 -36.31
C SER A 395 -11.22 22.13 -37.42
N GLY A 396 -11.77 22.32 -38.62
CA GLY A 396 -11.01 22.46 -39.85
C GLY A 396 -10.27 23.79 -40.00
N LEU A 397 -8.97 23.69 -40.27
CA LEU A 397 -8.15 24.67 -41.00
C LEU A 397 -7.38 23.88 -42.07
N SER A 398 -7.33 24.40 -43.31
CA SER A 398 -6.70 23.71 -44.44
C SER A 398 -5.20 23.46 -44.19
N PRO A 399 -4.63 22.28 -44.56
CA PRO A 399 -3.21 21.95 -44.35
C PRO A 399 -2.23 22.94 -44.98
N VAL A 400 -2.65 23.66 -46.03
CA VAL A 400 -1.85 24.71 -46.68
C VAL A 400 -1.71 25.96 -45.80
N VAL A 401 -2.71 26.26 -44.97
CA VAL A 401 -2.70 27.41 -44.05
C VAL A 401 -1.83 27.13 -42.81
N VAL A 402 -1.79 25.88 -42.34
CA VAL A 402 -0.89 25.45 -41.24
C VAL A 402 0.57 25.48 -41.70
N PHE A 403 0.86 25.10 -42.95
CA PHE A 403 2.23 25.12 -43.49
C PHE A 403 2.77 26.54 -43.70
N LEU A 404 1.93 27.50 -44.12
CA LEU A 404 2.33 28.90 -44.29
C LEU A 404 2.50 29.66 -42.96
N LEU A 405 1.74 29.30 -41.91
CA LEU A 405 1.91 29.86 -40.56
C LEU A 405 3.14 29.28 -39.83
N GLY A 406 3.52 28.03 -40.11
CA GLY A 406 4.74 27.40 -39.57
C GLY A 406 6.03 27.91 -40.21
N ALA A 407 6.02 28.29 -41.49
CA ALA A 407 7.21 28.81 -42.18
C ALA A 407 7.55 30.27 -41.79
N ALA A 408 6.57 31.08 -41.40
CA ALA A 408 6.79 32.46 -40.97
C ALA A 408 7.33 32.57 -39.52
N SER A 409 7.02 31.60 -38.66
CA SER A 409 7.44 31.57 -37.25
C SER A 409 8.82 30.94 -37.04
N ALA A 410 9.27 30.04 -37.92
CA ALA A 410 10.64 29.52 -37.92
C ALA A 410 11.68 30.53 -38.46
N THR A 411 11.27 31.48 -39.30
CA THR A 411 12.18 32.49 -39.88
C THR A 411 12.44 33.68 -38.94
N ALA A 412 11.52 34.00 -38.04
CA ALA A 412 11.70 35.09 -37.06
C ALA A 412 12.55 34.69 -35.84
N LEU A 413 12.53 33.42 -35.43
CA LEU A 413 13.31 32.91 -34.29
C LEU A 413 14.78 32.61 -34.63
N ILE A 414 15.11 32.34 -35.90
CA ILE A 414 16.50 32.16 -36.35
C ILE A 414 17.22 33.51 -36.54
N VAL A 415 16.50 34.62 -36.78
CA VAL A 415 17.11 35.96 -36.94
C VAL A 415 17.41 36.65 -35.59
N PHE A 416 16.69 36.33 -34.51
CA PHE A 416 16.93 36.95 -33.19
C PHE A 416 18.05 36.27 -32.39
N VAL A 417 18.34 34.98 -32.63
CA VAL A 417 19.42 34.25 -31.92
C VAL A 417 20.79 34.43 -32.59
N PHE A 418 20.84 34.78 -33.89
CA PHE A 418 22.11 34.97 -34.62
C PHE A 418 22.63 36.43 -34.69
N THR A 419 21.99 37.41 -34.04
CA THR A 419 22.38 38.84 -34.13
C THR A 419 22.92 39.47 -32.85
N SER A 420 23.13 38.73 -31.75
CA SER A 420 23.68 39.31 -30.51
C SER A 420 25.07 38.83 -30.09
N ASN A 421 25.77 37.97 -30.85
CA ASN A 421 27.17 37.64 -30.56
C ASN A 421 28.01 37.45 -31.84
N ALA A 422 28.35 38.57 -32.49
CA ALA A 422 29.51 38.69 -33.39
C ALA A 422 30.45 39.73 -32.75
N ARG A 423 31.75 39.50 -32.53
CA ARG A 423 32.86 39.30 -33.49
C ARG A 423 34.16 38.93 -32.70
N PRO A 424 35.35 38.79 -33.31
CA PRO A 424 35.77 37.82 -34.33
C PRO A 424 37.10 37.09 -33.96
N THR A 425 37.30 35.92 -34.55
CA THR A 425 38.55 35.11 -34.55
C THR A 425 39.38 35.34 -35.81
N TRP A 426 40.71 35.19 -35.73
CA TRP A 426 41.67 34.76 -36.80
C TRP A 426 43.01 34.29 -36.14
N PRO A 427 43.93 33.55 -36.81
CA PRO A 427 43.87 32.12 -37.17
C PRO A 427 45.07 31.25 -36.67
N THR A 428 44.87 29.92 -36.83
CA THR A 428 45.72 28.67 -36.80
C THR A 428 47.23 28.76 -37.15
N PRO A 429 48.13 27.75 -36.85
CA PRO A 429 47.93 26.32 -37.19
C PRO A 429 48.64 25.16 -36.40
N GLU A 430 48.14 23.95 -36.70
CA GLU A 430 48.76 22.61 -36.82
C GLU A 430 49.55 21.93 -35.67
N THR A 431 49.12 20.72 -35.28
CA THR A 431 49.77 19.44 -35.63
C THR A 431 49.02 18.19 -35.10
N THR A 432 48.91 17.18 -35.97
CA THR A 432 48.58 15.73 -35.73
C THR A 432 49.87 14.96 -36.12
N PRO A 433 50.19 13.69 -35.73
CA PRO A 433 49.34 12.50 -35.51
C PRO A 433 49.80 11.64 -34.29
N ALA A 434 49.34 10.42 -33.94
CA ALA A 434 48.81 9.29 -34.69
C ALA A 434 48.09 8.26 -33.78
N ARG A 435 47.33 7.38 -34.46
CA ARG A 435 46.51 6.24 -34.01
C ARG A 435 47.35 4.97 -33.82
N ARG A 436 47.00 4.09 -32.87
CA ARG A 436 47.32 2.64 -32.97
C ARG A 436 46.25 1.75 -32.34
N GLN A 437 45.85 0.74 -33.11
CA GLN A 437 44.91 -0.36 -32.85
C GLN A 437 45.56 -1.55 -32.12
N GLU A 438 44.70 -2.53 -31.78
CA GLU A 438 44.92 -3.98 -31.57
C GLU A 438 45.10 -4.45 -30.12
N LYS A 439 44.63 -5.63 -29.65
CA LYS A 439 43.75 -6.73 -30.13
C LYS A 439 43.47 -7.65 -28.92
N LYS A 440 42.37 -8.41 -28.97
CA LYS A 440 42.08 -9.60 -28.15
C LYS A 440 43.03 -10.77 -28.49
N ALA A 441 43.38 -11.61 -27.52
CA ALA A 441 43.77 -13.01 -27.72
C ALA A 441 43.50 -13.88 -26.47
N ALA A 442 43.16 -15.15 -26.71
CA ALA A 442 42.88 -16.22 -25.77
C ALA A 442 43.92 -17.37 -25.89
N ALA A 443 44.12 -18.16 -24.84
CA ALA A 443 44.68 -19.55 -24.83
C ALA A 443 44.57 -20.09 -23.38
N VAL A 444 43.85 -21.16 -23.04
CA VAL A 444 43.99 -22.63 -23.26
C VAL A 444 45.05 -23.33 -22.38
N ALA A 445 44.52 -24.16 -21.45
CA ALA A 445 44.89 -25.47 -20.88
C ALA A 445 46.35 -25.95 -20.73
N CYS A 446 46.61 -26.59 -19.56
CA CYS A 446 47.55 -27.71 -19.40
C CYS A 446 47.00 -28.74 -18.39
N THR A 447 46.98 -30.01 -18.79
CA THR A 447 46.88 -31.21 -17.93
C THR A 447 48.27 -31.83 -17.75
N PRO A 448 48.46 -32.70 -16.74
CA PRO A 448 49.22 -33.93 -17.02
C PRO A 448 48.54 -35.21 -16.52
N ARG A 449 48.93 -36.30 -17.19
CA ARG A 449 48.44 -37.69 -17.13
C ARG A 449 49.25 -38.55 -16.15
N ALA A 450 48.59 -39.61 -15.71
CA ALA A 450 48.96 -40.62 -14.70
C ALA A 450 50.24 -41.45 -14.91
N LYS A 451 50.73 -42.03 -13.80
CA LYS A 451 51.40 -43.34 -13.74
C LYS A 451 51.08 -44.02 -12.39
N GLY A 452 50.56 -45.23 -12.43
CA GLY A 452 50.31 -46.08 -11.25
C GLY A 452 51.49 -47.02 -10.96
N THR A 453 51.47 -47.63 -9.77
CA THR A 453 51.63 -49.08 -9.49
C THR A 453 51.74 -49.31 -7.96
N ASP A 454 50.92 -50.25 -7.51
CA ASP A 454 51.19 -51.33 -6.53
C ASP A 454 51.23 -51.10 -5.00
N SER A 455 50.58 -52.08 -4.38
CA SER A 455 50.78 -52.68 -3.05
C SER A 455 49.82 -52.28 -1.93
N GLU A 456 48.92 -53.23 -1.64
CA GLU A 456 48.51 -53.67 -0.29
C GLU A 456 49.67 -53.41 0.70
N THR A 457 49.50 -52.79 1.86
CA THR A 457 48.75 -53.25 3.04
C THR A 457 48.87 -52.14 4.11
N HIS A 458 47.91 -52.04 5.03
CA HIS A 458 47.92 -51.22 6.25
C HIS A 458 47.81 -49.68 6.11
N ARG A 459 46.61 -49.14 6.36
CA ARG A 459 46.35 -48.37 7.60
C ARG A 459 44.90 -47.94 7.72
N ALA A 460 44.30 -48.25 8.86
CA ALA A 460 43.25 -47.43 9.44
C ALA A 460 43.71 -45.96 9.53
N ALA A 461 42.74 -45.05 9.39
CA ALA A 461 42.81 -43.58 9.54
C ALA A 461 43.24 -42.74 8.32
N ARG A 462 42.23 -42.25 7.58
CA ARG A 462 42.18 -40.92 6.89
C ARG A 462 40.73 -40.68 6.38
N THR A 463 39.79 -40.23 7.23
CA THR A 463 39.26 -38.84 7.37
C THR A 463 38.64 -38.19 6.11
N ASN A 464 37.30 -38.28 6.01
CA ASN A 464 36.31 -37.18 6.07
C ASN A 464 36.59 -35.81 5.39
N GLN A 465 36.88 -35.73 4.08
CA GLN A 465 36.82 -34.42 3.40
C GLN A 465 36.15 -34.38 2.01
N THR A 466 35.91 -35.51 1.34
CA THR A 466 35.29 -35.49 -0.01
C THR A 466 33.78 -35.72 -0.04
N GLY A 467 33.17 -36.21 1.05
CA GLY A 467 31.74 -36.54 1.06
C GLY A 467 30.79 -35.35 1.30
N GLY A 468 31.29 -34.21 1.80
CA GLY A 468 30.44 -33.06 2.16
C GLY A 468 30.09 -32.14 0.99
N GLU A 469 31.00 -31.92 0.05
CA GLU A 469 30.76 -31.04 -1.11
C GLU A 469 29.84 -31.70 -2.14
N GLU A 470 29.96 -33.02 -2.36
CA GLU A 470 29.10 -33.75 -3.29
C GLU A 470 27.64 -33.83 -2.82
N ASP A 471 27.42 -34.00 -1.50
CA ASP A 471 26.08 -34.02 -0.90
C ASP A 471 25.43 -32.63 -0.91
N ASP A 472 26.22 -31.57 -0.66
CA ASP A 472 25.77 -30.17 -0.77
C ASP A 472 25.35 -29.81 -2.21
N ASP A 473 26.11 -30.28 -3.20
CA ASP A 473 25.77 -30.13 -4.62
C ASP A 473 24.54 -30.97 -5.04
N GLU A 474 24.30 -32.12 -4.42
CA GLU A 474 23.09 -32.94 -4.66
C GLU A 474 21.84 -32.25 -4.11
N PHE A 475 21.89 -31.77 -2.87
CA PHE A 475 20.78 -31.05 -2.25
C PHE A 475 20.40 -29.80 -3.05
N ALA A 476 21.38 -28.97 -3.40
CA ALA A 476 21.14 -27.75 -4.17
C ALA A 476 20.50 -28.04 -5.55
N ARG A 477 20.92 -29.13 -6.23
CA ARG A 477 20.31 -29.57 -7.49
C ARG A 477 18.88 -30.07 -7.30
N MET A 478 18.59 -30.77 -6.22
CA MET A 478 17.23 -31.23 -5.91
C MET A 478 16.31 -30.05 -5.62
N VAL A 479 16.72 -29.11 -4.76
CA VAL A 479 15.96 -27.89 -4.43
C VAL A 479 15.65 -27.10 -5.71
N ARG A 480 16.62 -26.97 -6.62
CA ARG A 480 16.41 -26.34 -7.92
C ARG A 480 15.34 -27.03 -8.78
N ARG A 481 15.26 -28.36 -8.75
CA ARG A 481 14.24 -29.12 -9.50
C ARG A 481 12.85 -29.04 -8.87
N ALA A 482 12.79 -28.97 -7.54
CA ALA A 482 11.55 -28.89 -6.80
C ALA A 482 10.97 -27.46 -6.75
N ALA A 483 11.77 -26.42 -6.98
CA ALA A 483 11.32 -25.04 -6.86
C ALA A 483 10.21 -24.65 -7.85
N MET A 484 9.25 -23.88 -7.34
CA MET A 484 8.26 -23.15 -8.14
C MET A 484 8.89 -21.97 -8.89
N GLU A 485 8.12 -21.33 -9.79
CA GLU A 485 8.58 -20.19 -10.59
C GLU A 485 9.08 -19.00 -9.74
N ASP A 486 8.44 -18.79 -8.59
CA ASP A 486 8.79 -17.77 -7.59
C ASP A 486 9.96 -18.18 -6.68
N ARG A 487 10.60 -19.32 -6.96
CA ARG A 487 11.64 -19.96 -6.15
C ARG A 487 11.19 -20.48 -4.79
N THR A 488 9.89 -20.73 -4.60
CA THR A 488 9.40 -21.36 -3.37
C THR A 488 9.53 -22.89 -3.44
N VAL A 489 9.92 -23.52 -2.34
CA VAL A 489 9.95 -24.99 -2.17
C VAL A 489 9.13 -25.36 -0.94
N ILE A 490 8.31 -26.41 -1.06
CA ILE A 490 7.58 -26.98 0.07
C ILE A 490 8.46 -28.08 0.66
N MET A 491 8.69 -28.07 1.97
CA MET A 491 9.54 -29.07 2.62
C MET A 491 8.80 -29.73 3.77
N THR A 492 8.91 -31.05 3.85
CA THR A 492 8.45 -31.84 4.98
C THR A 492 9.58 -32.74 5.45
N SER A 493 9.49 -33.26 6.66
CA SER A 493 10.49 -34.17 7.22
C SER A 493 9.83 -35.39 7.82
N VAL A 494 10.38 -36.58 7.58
CA VAL A 494 9.79 -37.85 8.02
C VAL A 494 10.87 -38.84 8.46
N ASN A 495 10.56 -39.68 9.46
CA ASN A 495 11.38 -40.83 9.85
C ASN A 495 10.69 -42.15 9.46
N GLU A 496 11.34 -43.29 9.68
CA GLU A 496 10.85 -44.60 9.26
C GLU A 496 9.43 -44.91 9.78
N ALA A 497 9.16 -44.58 11.05
CA ALA A 497 7.85 -44.80 11.68
C ALA A 497 6.72 -44.05 10.95
N TRP A 498 6.99 -42.84 10.46
CA TRP A 498 6.02 -41.98 9.77
C TRP A 498 6.07 -42.07 8.25
N ALA A 499 6.98 -42.88 7.69
CA ALA A 499 7.10 -43.13 6.27
C ALA A 499 6.47 -44.47 5.84
N ALA A 500 6.17 -45.38 6.78
CA ALA A 500 5.62 -46.71 6.52
C ALA A 500 4.40 -46.69 5.57
N PRO A 501 4.11 -47.75 4.80
CA PRO A 501 2.94 -47.78 3.93
C PRO A 501 1.63 -47.49 4.68
N GLY A 502 0.82 -46.57 4.17
CA GLY A 502 -0.43 -46.11 4.79
C GLY A 502 -0.25 -45.14 5.96
N SER A 503 0.97 -44.64 6.22
CA SER A 503 1.26 -43.72 7.31
C SER A 503 1.04 -42.25 6.95
N LEU A 504 1.55 -41.36 7.80
CA LEU A 504 1.41 -39.92 7.69
C LEU A 504 2.03 -39.37 6.40
N MET A 505 3.14 -39.94 5.91
CA MET A 505 3.74 -39.50 4.63
C MET A 505 2.80 -39.75 3.44
N ASP A 506 2.17 -40.92 3.39
CA ASP A 506 1.24 -41.26 2.30
C ASP A 506 -0.01 -40.37 2.39
N SER A 507 -0.53 -40.15 3.60
CA SER A 507 -1.67 -39.26 3.84
C SER A 507 -1.36 -37.80 3.47
N PHE A 508 -0.15 -37.34 3.80
CA PHE A 508 0.34 -36.01 3.44
C PHE A 508 0.40 -35.84 1.93
N LEU A 509 1.08 -36.73 1.20
CA LEU A 509 1.16 -36.65 -0.25
C LEU A 509 -0.22 -36.77 -0.91
N GLU A 510 -1.10 -37.63 -0.39
CA GLU A 510 -2.45 -37.80 -0.92
C GLU A 510 -3.30 -36.55 -0.72
N SER A 511 -3.14 -35.83 0.40
CA SER A 511 -3.88 -34.59 0.67
C SER A 511 -3.68 -33.54 -0.43
N PHE A 512 -2.48 -33.46 -1.02
CA PHE A 512 -2.23 -32.60 -2.18
C PHE A 512 -2.87 -33.16 -3.47
N ARG A 513 -2.86 -34.48 -3.68
CA ARG A 513 -3.45 -35.09 -4.88
C ARG A 513 -4.97 -34.93 -4.95
N VAL A 514 -5.66 -35.06 -3.82
CA VAL A 514 -7.13 -34.95 -3.74
C VAL A 514 -7.63 -33.54 -3.44
N GLY A 515 -6.76 -32.64 -3.00
CA GLY A 515 -7.14 -31.28 -2.64
C GLY A 515 -7.58 -30.45 -3.86
N GLU A 516 -8.54 -29.55 -3.62
CA GLU A 516 -9.08 -28.69 -4.67
C GLU A 516 -8.01 -27.73 -5.20
N ASN A 517 -7.63 -27.92 -6.48
CA ASN A 517 -6.65 -27.10 -7.19
C ASN A 517 -5.22 -27.07 -6.61
N ILE A 518 -4.80 -28.09 -5.85
CA ILE A 518 -3.44 -28.13 -5.24
C ILE A 518 -2.58 -29.34 -5.68
N SER A 519 -3.07 -30.18 -6.58
CA SER A 519 -2.37 -31.39 -7.04
C SER A 519 -1.03 -31.13 -7.73
N HIS A 520 -0.89 -29.97 -8.37
CA HIS A 520 0.36 -29.56 -9.01
C HIS A 520 1.49 -29.26 -8.01
N PHE A 521 1.18 -28.97 -6.74
CA PHE A 521 2.20 -28.73 -5.71
C PHE A 521 2.98 -29.98 -5.32
N VAL A 522 2.48 -31.19 -5.62
CA VAL A 522 3.17 -32.44 -5.28
C VAL A 522 4.60 -32.46 -5.84
N GLN A 523 4.82 -31.98 -7.07
CA GLN A 523 6.16 -31.93 -7.67
C GLN A 523 7.09 -30.91 -7.00
N HIS A 524 6.55 -30.02 -6.16
CA HIS A 524 7.30 -28.97 -5.47
C HIS A 524 7.61 -29.30 -4.00
N ILE A 525 7.28 -30.53 -3.58
CA ILE A 525 7.56 -31.04 -2.23
C ILE A 525 8.96 -31.64 -2.20
N VAL A 526 9.76 -31.28 -1.21
CA VAL A 526 11.00 -31.95 -0.81
C VAL A 526 10.73 -32.69 0.49
N VAL A 527 10.91 -34.01 0.46
CA VAL A 527 10.78 -34.85 1.66
C VAL A 527 12.16 -35.10 2.24
N VAL A 528 12.36 -34.65 3.46
CA VAL A 528 13.59 -34.79 4.23
C VAL A 528 13.48 -36.05 5.08
N ALA A 529 14.09 -37.12 4.61
CA ALA A 529 14.18 -38.39 5.34
C ALA A 529 15.22 -38.28 6.47
N MET A 530 14.83 -38.65 7.68
CA MET A 530 15.72 -38.59 8.86
C MET A 530 16.58 -39.85 9.03
N ASP A 531 16.29 -40.88 8.25
CA ASP A 531 16.94 -42.18 8.27
C ASP A 531 16.81 -42.87 6.91
N GLU A 532 17.60 -43.93 6.72
CA GLU A 532 17.64 -44.70 5.46
C GLU A 532 16.33 -45.44 5.16
N GLY A 533 15.55 -45.80 6.17
CA GLY A 533 14.24 -46.43 6.02
C GLY A 533 13.24 -45.47 5.39
N ALA A 534 13.13 -44.27 5.94
CA ALA A 534 12.37 -43.16 5.42
C ALA A 534 12.82 -42.76 4.01
N LEU A 535 14.13 -42.70 3.75
CA LEU A 535 14.66 -42.32 2.44
C LEU A 535 14.28 -43.34 1.37
N ARG A 536 14.46 -44.63 1.65
CA ARG A 536 14.12 -45.72 0.73
C ARG A 536 12.63 -45.70 0.41
N ARG A 537 11.80 -45.49 1.41
CA ARG A 537 10.35 -45.42 1.25
C ARG A 537 9.92 -44.18 0.49
N CYS A 538 10.48 -43.02 0.81
CA CYS A 538 10.24 -41.79 0.06
C CYS A 538 10.59 -41.97 -1.42
N ARG A 539 11.78 -42.48 -1.74
CA ARG A 539 12.23 -42.69 -3.13
C ARG A 539 11.34 -43.65 -3.93
N ALA A 540 10.57 -44.50 -3.25
CA ALA A 540 9.60 -45.39 -3.89
C ALA A 540 8.29 -44.68 -4.29
N VAL A 541 7.97 -43.53 -3.68
CA VAL A 541 6.67 -42.85 -3.85
C VAL A 541 6.78 -41.38 -4.29
N HIS A 542 7.99 -40.79 -4.25
CA HIS A 542 8.21 -39.36 -4.45
C HIS A 542 9.59 -39.07 -5.07
N PRO A 543 9.71 -38.12 -6.03
CA PRO A 543 10.98 -37.85 -6.75
C PRO A 543 11.99 -36.96 -6.01
N HIS A 544 11.60 -36.25 -4.95
CA HIS A 544 12.45 -35.28 -4.26
C HIS A 544 12.65 -35.67 -2.81
N CYS A 545 13.58 -36.60 -2.59
CA CYS A 545 13.89 -37.17 -1.29
C CYS A 545 15.34 -36.91 -0.93
N TYR A 546 15.59 -36.33 0.24
CA TYR A 546 16.93 -36.04 0.74
C TYR A 546 17.13 -36.65 2.12
N LEU A 547 18.29 -37.25 2.36
CA LEU A 547 18.64 -37.83 3.64
C LEU A 547 19.31 -36.77 4.51
N LEU A 548 18.69 -36.45 5.64
CA LEU A 548 19.28 -35.59 6.66
C LEU A 548 19.97 -36.46 7.71
N LEU A 549 21.30 -36.51 7.65
CA LEU A 549 22.09 -37.18 8.67
C LEU A 549 22.23 -36.26 9.91
N PRO A 550 22.06 -36.78 11.14
CA PRO A 550 22.28 -35.99 12.34
C PRO A 550 23.74 -35.59 12.49
N GLU A 551 23.99 -34.41 13.05
CA GLU A 551 25.35 -33.91 13.30
C GLU A 551 26.10 -34.75 14.35
N VAL A 552 25.35 -35.40 15.24
CA VAL A 552 25.90 -36.29 16.26
C VAL A 552 26.06 -37.68 15.66
N ALA A 553 27.32 -38.05 15.39
CA ALA A 553 27.67 -39.37 14.88
C ALA A 553 27.15 -40.48 15.83
N GLY A 554 26.35 -41.41 15.28
CA GLY A 554 25.76 -42.53 16.02
C GLY A 554 24.38 -42.27 16.65
N LEU A 555 23.75 -41.12 16.38
CA LEU A 555 22.37 -40.86 16.78
C LEU A 555 21.39 -41.63 15.87
N ASP A 556 20.67 -42.60 16.43
CA ASP A 556 19.62 -43.34 15.73
C ASP A 556 18.31 -42.54 15.76
N LEU A 557 17.81 -42.13 14.58
CA LEU A 557 16.59 -41.34 14.39
C LEU A 557 15.40 -42.15 13.87
N SER A 558 15.55 -43.47 13.68
CA SER A 558 14.54 -44.34 13.06
C SER A 558 13.23 -44.46 13.86
N GLY A 559 13.31 -44.34 15.19
CA GLY A 559 12.16 -44.46 16.11
C GLY A 559 11.41 -43.15 16.37
N ALA A 560 10.15 -43.26 16.81
CA ALA A 560 9.41 -42.12 17.34
C ALA A 560 10.12 -41.53 18.58
N LYS A 561 10.47 -40.24 18.52
CA LYS A 561 11.17 -39.55 19.62
C LYS A 561 10.17 -38.88 20.55
N SER A 562 10.37 -39.03 21.85
CA SER A 562 9.56 -38.30 22.84
C SER A 562 9.86 -36.80 22.74
N TYR A 563 8.79 -36.02 22.72
CA TYR A 563 8.84 -34.56 22.68
C TYR A 563 9.77 -34.02 23.78
N MET A 564 10.59 -33.03 23.45
CA MET A 564 11.56 -32.35 24.35
C MET A 564 12.70 -33.20 24.91
N THR A 565 12.95 -34.39 24.36
CA THR A 565 14.19 -35.13 24.65
C THR A 565 15.40 -34.52 23.96
N LYS A 566 16.61 -34.84 24.44
CA LYS A 566 17.86 -34.38 23.82
C LYS A 566 17.94 -34.75 22.33
N ASP A 567 17.65 -36.00 22.00
CA ASP A 567 17.61 -36.50 20.61
C ASP A 567 16.59 -35.74 19.75
N TYR A 568 15.44 -35.37 20.32
CA TYR A 568 14.43 -34.56 19.63
C TYR A 568 14.94 -33.14 19.35
N LEU A 569 15.65 -32.53 20.29
CA LEU A 569 16.23 -31.19 20.10
C LEU A 569 17.34 -31.20 19.05
N ASP A 570 18.23 -32.19 19.08
CA ASP A 570 19.29 -32.35 18.08
C ASP A 570 18.69 -32.50 16.66
N LEU A 571 17.60 -33.27 16.53
CA LEU A 571 16.83 -33.38 15.30
C LEU A 571 16.24 -32.02 14.84
N VAL A 572 15.63 -31.26 15.74
CA VAL A 572 15.06 -29.93 15.43
C VAL A 572 16.15 -28.99 14.93
N TRP A 573 17.34 -29.01 15.54
CA TRP A 573 18.47 -28.19 15.09
C TRP A 573 18.98 -28.57 13.71
N SER A 574 19.09 -29.87 13.39
CA SER A 574 19.44 -30.32 12.05
C SER A 574 18.43 -29.87 11.00
N LYS A 575 17.12 -29.89 11.32
CA LYS A 575 16.08 -29.34 10.43
C LYS A 575 16.29 -27.86 10.20
N LEU A 576 16.48 -27.06 11.25
CA LEU A 576 16.67 -25.61 11.14
C LEU A 576 17.88 -25.25 10.27
N LYS A 577 19.00 -25.98 10.38
CA LYS A 577 20.17 -25.77 9.53
C LYS A 577 19.87 -26.07 8.06
N LEU A 578 19.14 -27.14 7.78
CA LEU A 578 18.71 -27.44 6.41
C LEU A 578 17.78 -26.35 5.85
N GLN A 579 16.86 -25.82 6.67
CA GLN A 579 16.00 -24.71 6.29
C GLN A 579 16.82 -23.45 5.99
N GLN A 580 17.80 -23.12 6.84
CA GLN A 580 18.75 -22.03 6.59
C GLN A 580 19.47 -22.22 5.26
N ARG A 581 19.90 -23.45 4.94
CA ARG A 581 20.60 -23.75 3.68
C ARG A 581 19.74 -23.45 2.46
N VAL A 582 18.45 -23.77 2.48
CA VAL A 582 17.51 -23.42 1.39
C VAL A 582 17.45 -21.91 1.16
N LEU A 583 17.42 -21.13 2.25
CA LEU A 583 17.43 -19.67 2.17
C LEU A 583 18.75 -19.12 1.63
N GLU A 584 19.89 -19.69 2.04
CA GLU A 584 21.23 -19.33 1.53
C GLU A 584 21.38 -19.61 0.03
N LEU A 585 20.72 -20.66 -0.48
CA LEU A 585 20.64 -20.97 -1.90
C LEU A 585 19.72 -20.00 -2.68
N GLY A 586 19.03 -19.10 -2.00
CA GLY A 586 18.18 -18.06 -2.59
C GLY A 586 16.78 -18.54 -2.98
N TYR A 587 16.25 -19.54 -2.26
CA TYR A 587 14.89 -20.06 -2.39
C TYR A 587 14.02 -19.67 -1.19
N ASN A 588 12.72 -19.49 -1.41
CA ASN A 588 11.75 -19.34 -0.33
C ASN A 588 11.33 -20.73 0.18
N LEU A 589 10.91 -20.82 1.44
CA LEU A 589 10.60 -22.09 2.07
C LEU A 589 9.23 -22.07 2.76
N LEU A 590 8.39 -23.06 2.41
CA LEU A 590 7.23 -23.44 3.20
C LEU A 590 7.54 -24.77 3.90
N PHE A 591 7.82 -24.73 5.20
CA PHE A 591 8.14 -25.93 5.98
C PHE A 591 6.91 -26.45 6.74
N THR A 592 6.62 -27.73 6.58
CA THR A 592 5.59 -28.44 7.33
C THR A 592 6.24 -29.48 8.23
N ALA A 593 5.85 -29.51 9.50
CA ALA A 593 6.32 -30.54 10.43
C ALA A 593 5.28 -31.67 10.47
N SER A 594 5.73 -32.89 10.19
CA SER A 594 4.99 -34.14 10.37
C SER A 594 5.41 -34.82 11.67
#